data_AF-A0A917PWH4-F1
#
_entry.id   AF-A0A917PWH4-F1
#
_cell.length_a   1.000
_cell.length_b   1.000
_cell.length_c   1.000
_cell.angle_alpha   90.00
_cell.angle_beta   90.00
_cell.angle_gamma   90.00
#
_symmetry.space_group_name_H-M   'P 1'
#
loop_
_entity.id
_entity.type
_entity.pdbx_description
1 polymer ?
#
loop_
_entity_poly.entity_id
_entity_poly.type
_entity_poly.pdbx_seq_one_letter_code
_entity_poly.pdbx_strand_id
1 'polypeptide(L)'
;MTTCSEAHQQTGVIRENERNGVYPGSPYTADWIPTVAHWQENLNCGGFGYSGPADGIWGYNSRKAAQVQARGFGYQGPLDGVWGVNTWKAIQEMARRYGGYQGPIDGDPGPNTWYALWNYFRPHL
;
A
#
# COMPACT_ATOMS: atom_id res chain seq x y z
N MET A 1 -20.24 1.02 9.54
CA MET A 1 -19.08 1.82 9.10
C MET A 1 -17.97 1.49 10.06
N THR A 2 -17.04 0.62 9.66
CA THR A 2 -15.91 0.23 10.50
C THR A 2 -15.05 1.46 10.74
N THR A 3 -14.93 1.86 12.00
CA THR A 3 -14.12 2.99 12.42
C THR A 3 -12.64 2.72 12.13
N CYS A 4 -11.83 3.77 11.96
CA CYS A 4 -10.37 3.66 11.77
C CYS A 4 -9.70 2.78 12.85
N SER A 5 -10.25 2.75 14.07
CA SER A 5 -9.77 1.94 15.18
C SER A 5 -10.14 0.45 15.12
N GLU A 6 -11.23 0.06 14.43
CA GLU A 6 -11.67 -1.34 14.33
C GLU A 6 -10.95 -2.10 13.21
N ALA A 7 -10.45 -1.39 12.20
CA ALA A 7 -9.69 -2.01 11.12
C ALA A 7 -8.31 -2.50 11.59
N HIS A 8 -7.66 -1.76 12.49
CA HIS A 8 -6.42 -2.17 13.18
C HIS A 8 -6.50 -3.53 13.90
N GLN A 9 -7.70 -4.09 14.11
CA GLN A 9 -7.90 -5.40 14.74
C GLN A 9 -8.13 -6.54 13.73
N GLN A 10 -8.25 -6.25 12.42
CA GLN A 10 -8.48 -7.24 11.37
C GLN A 10 -7.18 -7.87 10.86
N THR A 11 -6.40 -8.46 11.77
CA THR A 11 -5.34 -9.40 11.40
C THR A 11 -5.94 -10.81 11.36
N GLY A 12 -6.70 -11.14 10.29
CA GLY A 12 -7.49 -12.37 10.30
C GLY A 12 -7.84 -12.95 8.94
N VAL A 13 -7.04 -13.93 8.53
CA VAL A 13 -7.30 -14.99 7.53
C VAL A 13 -7.32 -14.54 6.06
N ILE A 14 -6.16 -14.72 5.42
CA ILE A 14 -5.99 -14.84 3.96
C ILE A 14 -6.80 -16.02 3.41
N ARG A 15 -7.57 -15.81 2.35
CA ARG A 15 -8.23 -16.90 1.60
C ARG A 15 -7.27 -17.45 0.53
N GLU A 16 -7.37 -18.74 0.26
CA GLU A 16 -6.48 -19.58 -0.59
C GLU A 16 -6.24 -19.06 -2.03
N ASN A 17 -7.00 -18.06 -2.46
CA ASN A 17 -7.05 -17.46 -3.78
C ASN A 17 -6.54 -16.00 -3.84
N GLU A 18 -5.96 -15.48 -2.74
CA GLU A 18 -5.42 -14.13 -2.60
C GLU A 18 -3.88 -14.16 -2.78
N ARG A 19 -3.39 -14.01 -4.02
CA ARG A 19 -1.96 -14.20 -4.33
C ARG A 19 -1.07 -13.06 -3.82
N ASN A 20 -0.17 -13.39 -2.90
CA ASN A 20 1.08 -12.64 -2.66
C ASN A 20 1.91 -12.54 -3.96
N GLY A 21 2.68 -11.48 -4.14
CA GLY A 21 3.63 -11.38 -5.27
C GLY A 21 3.08 -10.88 -6.61
N VAL A 22 1.95 -10.15 -6.63
CA VAL A 22 1.39 -9.55 -7.88
C VAL A 22 2.29 -8.47 -8.46
N TYR A 23 3.10 -7.82 -7.63
CA TYR A 23 4.04 -6.79 -8.05
C TYR A 23 5.50 -7.24 -7.88
N PRO A 24 6.42 -6.75 -8.73
CA PRO A 24 7.84 -7.06 -8.61
C PRO A 24 8.34 -6.84 -7.18
N GLY A 25 9.18 -7.75 -6.68
CA GLY A 25 9.77 -7.65 -5.35
C GLY A 25 8.80 -7.70 -4.16
N SER A 26 7.48 -7.86 -4.39
CA SER A 26 6.48 -8.04 -3.34
C SER A 26 6.73 -9.37 -2.62
N PRO A 27 6.78 -9.38 -1.28
CA PRO A 27 7.01 -10.61 -0.53
C PRO A 27 5.93 -11.64 -0.84
N TYR A 28 6.36 -12.88 -1.10
CA TYR A 28 5.46 -14.01 -1.39
C TYR A 28 4.82 -14.63 -0.14
N THR A 29 5.18 -14.17 1.07
CA THR A 29 4.76 -14.78 2.33
C THR A 29 3.70 -13.97 3.06
N ALA A 30 2.86 -14.70 3.80
CA ALA A 30 1.77 -14.15 4.60
C ALA A 30 2.22 -13.14 5.67
N ASP A 31 3.50 -13.15 6.04
CA ASP A 31 4.06 -12.34 7.12
C ASP A 31 3.98 -10.83 6.86
N TRP A 32 3.80 -10.40 5.60
CA TRP A 32 3.76 -8.99 5.19
C TRP A 32 2.37 -8.48 4.76
N ILE A 33 1.35 -9.33 4.86
CA ILE A 33 -0.08 -9.00 4.67
C ILE A 33 -0.55 -7.78 5.48
N PRO A 34 -0.04 -7.53 6.71
CA PRO A 34 -0.43 -6.35 7.48
C PRO A 34 -0.18 -5.04 6.72
N THR A 35 0.82 -4.98 5.83
CA THR A 35 1.13 -3.76 5.08
C THR A 35 -0.04 -3.31 4.20
N VAL A 36 -0.66 -4.24 3.47
CA VAL A 36 -1.71 -3.89 2.49
C VAL A 36 -3.00 -3.54 3.22
N ALA A 37 -3.38 -4.32 4.22
CA ALA A 37 -4.55 -4.04 5.04
C ALA A 37 -4.40 -2.68 5.74
N HIS A 38 -3.29 -2.42 6.44
CA HIS A 38 -3.06 -1.13 7.09
C HIS A 38 -2.96 0.03 6.10
N TRP A 39 -2.44 -0.20 4.89
CA TRP A 39 -2.46 0.83 3.87
C TRP A 39 -3.89 1.11 3.39
N GLN A 40 -4.71 0.10 3.12
CA GLN A 40 -6.12 0.26 2.80
C GLN A 40 -6.89 1.02 3.90
N GLU A 41 -6.57 0.77 5.17
CA GLU A 41 -7.09 1.55 6.30
C GLU A 41 -6.69 3.01 6.21
N ASN A 42 -5.39 3.27 5.98
CA ASN A 42 -4.88 4.62 5.82
C ASN A 42 -5.54 5.34 4.64
N LEU A 43 -5.84 4.61 3.56
CA LEU A 43 -6.57 5.12 2.39
C LEU A 43 -8.02 5.48 2.71
N ASN A 44 -8.70 4.64 3.51
CA ASN A 44 -10.06 4.87 3.98
C ASN A 44 -10.14 6.08 4.94
N CYS A 45 -9.24 6.12 5.92
CA CYS A 45 -9.20 7.15 6.97
C CYS A 45 -8.65 8.49 6.48
N GLY A 46 -7.68 8.47 5.56
CA GLY A 46 -7.05 9.65 5.01
C GLY A 46 -7.86 10.36 3.91
N GLY A 47 -9.06 9.86 3.58
CA GLY A 47 -9.93 10.49 2.59
C GLY A 47 -9.46 10.37 1.14
N PHE A 48 -8.66 9.34 0.81
CA PHE A 48 -8.09 9.16 -0.53
C PHE A 48 -9.08 8.52 -1.54
N GLY A 49 -10.37 8.50 -1.21
CA GLY A 49 -11.44 7.98 -2.08
C GLY A 49 -11.62 6.47 -2.06
N TYR A 50 -11.04 5.77 -1.07
CA TYR A 50 -11.27 4.35 -0.83
C TYR A 50 -12.42 4.14 0.16
N SER A 51 -13.37 3.26 -0.16
CA SER A 51 -14.50 2.90 0.71
C SER A 51 -14.72 1.38 0.82
N GLY A 52 -13.67 0.61 0.53
CA GLY A 52 -13.68 -0.85 0.58
C GLY A 52 -13.14 -1.44 1.90
N PRO A 53 -13.22 -2.77 2.07
CA PRO A 53 -12.68 -3.44 3.24
C PRO A 53 -11.14 -3.42 3.26
N ALA A 54 -10.54 -3.29 4.44
CA ALA A 54 -9.11 -3.52 4.64
C ALA A 54 -8.81 -5.03 4.68
N ASP A 55 -8.95 -5.68 3.54
CA ASP A 55 -8.85 -7.14 3.38
C ASP A 55 -7.45 -7.64 3.00
N GLY A 56 -6.47 -6.74 2.84
CA GLY A 56 -5.12 -7.08 2.42
C GLY A 56 -4.97 -7.36 0.92
N ILE A 57 -6.02 -7.14 0.12
CA ILE A 57 -6.03 -7.42 -1.32
C ILE A 57 -5.88 -6.12 -2.12
N TRP A 58 -4.97 -6.07 -3.10
CA TRP A 58 -4.89 -4.96 -4.04
C TRP A 58 -6.04 -4.98 -5.07
N GLY A 59 -7.24 -4.64 -4.61
CA GLY A 59 -8.40 -4.37 -5.46
C GLY A 59 -8.18 -3.16 -6.38
N TYR A 60 -8.98 -3.07 -7.44
CA TYR A 60 -8.93 -1.92 -8.36
C TYR A 60 -9.10 -0.58 -7.62
N ASN A 61 -10.08 -0.51 -6.71
CA ASN A 61 -10.36 0.69 -5.93
C ASN A 61 -9.23 1.03 -4.95
N SER A 62 -8.62 0.03 -4.30
CA SER A 62 -7.49 0.23 -3.38
C SER A 62 -6.28 0.78 -4.14
N ARG A 63 -5.99 0.22 -5.32
CA ARG A 63 -4.89 0.67 -6.18
C ARG A 63 -5.10 2.10 -6.68
N LYS A 64 -6.33 2.44 -7.06
CA LYS A 64 -6.67 3.80 -7.49
C LYS A 64 -6.52 4.81 -6.35
N ALA A 65 -6.97 4.47 -5.15
CA ALA A 65 -6.80 5.33 -3.97
C ALA A 65 -5.32 5.52 -3.59
N ALA A 66 -4.50 4.47 -3.70
CA ALA A 66 -3.05 4.61 -3.52
C ALA A 66 -2.43 5.56 -4.57
N GLN A 67 -2.89 5.55 -5.82
CA GLN A 67 -2.47 6.54 -6.81
C GLN A 67 -2.91 7.97 -6.44
N VAL A 68 -4.09 8.14 -5.82
CA VAL A 68 -4.54 9.44 -5.29
C VAL A 68 -3.58 9.91 -4.19
N GLN A 69 -3.24 9.04 -3.24
CA GLN A 69 -2.26 9.35 -2.19
C GLN A 69 -0.90 9.69 -2.80
N ALA A 70 -0.43 8.92 -3.79
CA ALA A 70 0.83 9.13 -4.47
C ALA A 70 0.93 10.51 -5.17
N ARG A 71 -0.19 11.19 -5.46
CA ARG A 71 -0.16 12.57 -6.00
C ARG A 71 0.51 13.55 -5.05
N GLY A 72 0.35 13.35 -3.74
CA GLY A 72 1.05 14.14 -2.71
C GLY A 72 2.59 13.99 -2.76
N PHE A 73 3.08 13.00 -3.50
CA PHE A 73 4.49 12.65 -3.65
C PHE A 73 5.01 12.84 -5.07
N GLY A 74 4.26 13.57 -5.91
CA GLY A 74 4.68 13.90 -7.27
C GLY A 74 4.15 12.96 -8.36
N TYR A 75 3.21 12.06 -8.05
CA TYR A 75 2.53 11.29 -9.09
C TYR A 75 1.61 12.20 -9.94
N GLN A 76 1.83 12.22 -11.25
CA GLN A 76 1.03 13.00 -12.22
C GLN A 76 0.28 12.12 -13.22
N GLY A 77 0.38 10.79 -13.08
CA GLY A 77 -0.23 9.84 -13.99
C GLY A 77 -1.74 9.64 -13.79
N PRO A 78 -2.35 8.73 -14.57
CA PRO A 78 -3.77 8.40 -14.47
C PRO A 78 -4.12 7.75 -13.12
N LEU A 79 -5.38 7.94 -12.70
CA LEU A 79 -5.98 7.28 -11.53
C LEU A 79 -6.84 6.11 -12.00
N ASP A 80 -6.19 5.11 -12.57
CA ASP A 80 -6.77 3.97 -13.28
C ASP A 80 -6.60 2.62 -12.56
N GLY A 81 -6.01 2.62 -11.37
CA GLY A 81 -5.72 1.40 -10.62
C GLY A 81 -4.65 0.50 -11.26
N VAL A 82 -3.97 0.96 -12.31
CA VAL A 82 -2.85 0.26 -12.96
C VAL A 82 -1.55 0.93 -12.52
N TRP A 83 -0.76 0.24 -11.72
CA TRP A 83 0.51 0.79 -11.22
C TRP A 83 1.63 0.54 -12.21
N GLY A 84 2.09 1.61 -12.85
CA GLY A 84 3.29 1.61 -13.70
C GLY A 84 4.49 2.22 -12.98
N VAL A 85 5.60 2.34 -13.71
CA VAL A 85 6.88 2.91 -13.22
C VAL A 85 6.69 4.23 -12.48
N ASN A 86 5.89 5.15 -13.03
CA ASN A 86 5.68 6.47 -12.41
C ASN A 86 4.87 6.39 -11.11
N THR A 87 3.95 5.42 -10.99
CA THR A 87 3.23 5.18 -9.73
C THR A 87 4.21 4.70 -8.67
N TRP A 88 5.07 3.74 -9.02
CA TRP A 88 6.06 3.20 -8.10
C TRP A 88 7.13 4.21 -7.68
N LYS A 89 7.58 5.08 -8.58
CA LYS A 89 8.50 6.18 -8.22
C LYS A 89 7.90 7.08 -7.15
N ALA A 90 6.63 7.45 -7.28
CA ALA A 90 5.95 8.27 -6.29
C ALA A 90 5.73 7.51 -4.97
N ILE A 91 5.44 6.20 -5.02
CA ILE A 91 5.32 5.35 -3.82
C ILE A 91 6.69 5.20 -3.13
N GLN A 92 7.78 5.02 -3.86
CA GLN A 92 9.13 4.99 -3.32
C GLN A 92 9.52 6.33 -2.68
N GLU A 93 9.10 7.45 -3.28
CA GLU A 93 9.29 8.78 -2.70
C GLU A 93 8.52 8.93 -1.37
N MET A 94 7.29 8.44 -1.31
CA MET A 94 6.52 8.37 -0.07
C MET A 94 7.22 7.51 0.98
N ALA A 95 7.66 6.30 0.61
CA ALA A 95 8.38 5.39 1.49
C ALA A 95 9.71 6.00 1.98
N ARG A 96 10.37 6.84 1.16
CA ARG A 96 11.58 7.56 1.55
C ARG A 96 11.31 8.61 2.60
N ARG A 97 10.22 9.38 2.45
CA ARG A 97 9.86 10.45 3.37
C ARG A 97 9.36 9.96 4.72
N TYR A 98 8.62 8.85 4.73
CA TYR A 98 7.90 8.42 5.94
C TYR A 98 8.19 6.98 6.41
N GLY A 99 8.75 6.14 5.53
CA GLY A 99 9.06 4.73 5.83
C GLY A 99 10.55 4.43 6.01
N GLY A 100 11.42 5.43 5.86
CA GLY A 100 12.87 5.28 5.95
C GLY A 100 13.51 4.57 4.75
N TYR A 101 12.86 4.56 3.58
CA TYR A 101 13.45 3.99 2.37
C TYR A 101 14.71 4.74 1.94
N GLN A 102 15.83 4.02 1.79
CA GLN A 102 17.12 4.57 1.35
C GLN A 102 17.55 4.08 -0.04
N GLY A 103 16.70 3.29 -0.70
CA GLY A 103 16.97 2.78 -2.05
C GLY A 103 16.71 3.79 -3.16
N PRO A 104 17.01 3.42 -4.42
CA PRO A 104 16.78 4.27 -5.59
C PRO A 104 15.28 4.50 -5.86
N ILE A 105 14.96 5.65 -6.45
CA ILE A 105 13.61 5.96 -6.97
C ILE A 105 13.56 5.55 -8.46
N ASP A 106 13.59 4.25 -8.71
CA ASP A 106 13.67 3.65 -10.05
C ASP A 106 12.30 3.26 -10.65
N GLY A 107 11.27 3.14 -9.81
CA GLY A 107 9.94 2.67 -10.20
C GLY A 107 9.82 1.15 -10.27
N ASP A 108 10.85 0.43 -9.85
CA ASP A 108 10.87 -1.02 -9.74
C ASP A 108 10.93 -1.39 -8.25
N PRO A 109 9.79 -1.72 -7.62
CA PRO A 109 9.76 -1.98 -6.19
C PRO A 109 10.57 -3.24 -5.85
N GLY A 110 11.61 -3.07 -5.02
CA GLY A 110 12.36 -4.17 -4.43
C GLY A 110 11.90 -4.48 -3.00
N PRO A 111 12.46 -5.51 -2.35
CA PRO A 111 12.13 -5.86 -0.96
C PRO A 111 12.26 -4.69 0.02
N ASN A 112 13.26 -3.82 -0.17
CA ASN A 112 13.46 -2.63 0.66
C ASN A 112 12.34 -1.59 0.52
N THR A 113 11.72 -1.48 -0.67
CA THR A 113 10.56 -0.60 -0.88
C THR A 113 9.40 -1.09 -0.03
N TRP A 114 9.12 -2.40 -0.07
CA TRP A 114 8.05 -3.01 0.72
C TRP A 114 8.30 -2.92 2.23
N TYR A 115 9.53 -3.13 2.68
CA TYR A 115 9.90 -2.99 4.09
C TYR A 115 9.65 -1.56 4.61
N ALA A 116 10.02 -0.55 3.82
CA ALA A 116 9.78 0.84 4.17
C ALA A 116 8.28 1.19 4.18
N LEU A 117 7.50 0.67 3.23
CA LEU A 117 6.04 0.85 3.23
C LEU A 117 5.40 0.19 4.46
N TRP A 118 5.86 -0.99 4.86
CA TRP A 118 5.43 -1.61 6.11
C TRP A 118 5.76 -0.74 7.33
N ASN A 119 6.97 -0.20 7.41
CA ASN A 119 7.36 0.71 8.50
C ASN A 119 6.49 1.96 8.56
N TYR A 120 6.04 2.46 7.41
CA TYR A 120 5.18 3.63 7.32
C TYR A 120 3.72 3.33 7.72
N PHE A 121 3.15 2.23 7.23
CA PHE A 121 1.74 1.91 7.44
C PHE A 121 1.45 1.11 8.70
N ARG A 122 2.46 0.49 9.33
CA ARG A 122 2.24 -0.19 10.61
C ARG A 122 1.72 0.81 11.65
N PRO A 123 0.73 0.44 12.47
CA PRO A 123 0.35 1.24 13.63
C PRO A 123 1.56 1.36 14.56
N HIS A 124 1.94 2.59 14.92
CA HIS A 124 2.90 2.83 15.97
C HIS A 124 2.25 2.46 17.29
N LEU A 125 2.71 1.36 17.91
CA LEU A 125 2.45 1.05 19.31
C LEU A 125 3.09 2.11 20.21
#